data_AF-L0J8T3-F1
#
_entry.id   AF-L0J8T3-F1
#
_cell.length_a   1.000
_cell.length_b   1.000
_cell.length_c   1.000
_cell.angle_alpha   90.00
_cell.angle_beta   90.00
_cell.angle_gamma   90.00
#
_symmetry.space_group_name_H-M   'P 1'
#
loop_
_entity.id
_entity.type
_entity.pdbx_description
1 polymer ?
#
loop_
_entity_poly.entity_id
_entity_poly.type
_entity_poly.pdbx_seq_one_letter_code
_entity_poly.pdbx_strand_id
1 'polypeptide(L)'
;MSAEADYSEVADAQLDELEQGPDVDLYNAVLDTIELIFQLPGQAHALSTAITTNEGIRLRLPVIGHPPYKVFWSTEGPRIEAIFPHP
;
A
#
# COMPACT_ATOMS: atom_id res chain seq x y z
N MET A 1 3.48 10.38 15.64
CA MET A 1 2.72 9.23 15.15
C MET A 1 3.76 8.17 14.87
N SER A 2 3.71 7.05 15.60
CA SER A 2 4.76 6.04 15.54
C SER A 2 4.51 5.16 14.32
N ALA A 3 5.48 5.08 13.41
CA ALA A 3 5.39 4.32 12.15
C ALA A 3 4.96 2.85 12.35
N GLU A 4 5.23 2.26 13.52
CA GLU A 4 4.80 0.90 13.89
C GLU A 4 3.28 0.66 13.86
N ALA A 5 2.46 1.70 14.00
CA ALA A 5 1.00 1.57 13.89
C ALA A 5 0.49 1.73 12.44
N ASP A 6 1.26 2.42 11.60
CA ASP A 6 0.85 2.86 10.26
C ASP A 6 1.22 1.82 9.18
N TYR A 7 2.17 0.93 9.48
CA TYR A 7 2.60 -0.17 8.62
C TYR A 7 2.50 -1.51 9.35
N SER A 8 2.22 -2.58 8.62
CA SER A 8 2.47 -3.94 9.10
C SER A 8 3.94 -4.30 8.98
N GLU A 9 4.40 -5.26 9.79
CA GLU A 9 5.76 -5.82 9.67
C GLU A 9 6.03 -6.36 8.26
N VAL A 10 4.99 -6.87 7.59
CA VAL A 10 5.07 -7.36 6.21
C VAL A 10 5.25 -6.19 5.23
N ALA A 11 4.48 -5.12 5.38
CA ALA A 11 4.59 -3.94 4.53
C ALA A 11 5.95 -3.25 4.71
N ASP A 12 6.44 -3.17 5.94
CA ASP A 12 7.74 -2.59 6.28
C ASP A 12 8.89 -3.37 5.62
N ALA A 13 8.91 -4.71 5.79
CA ALA A 13 9.91 -5.55 5.13
C ALA A 13 9.83 -5.49 3.58
N GLN A 14 8.63 -5.38 3.03
CA GLN A 14 8.45 -5.24 1.58
C GLN A 14 8.92 -3.87 1.06
N LEU A 15 8.78 -2.80 1.85
CA LEU A 15 9.36 -1.50 1.52
C LEU A 15 10.88 -1.56 1.55
N ASP A 16 11.48 -2.19 2.56
CA ASP A 16 12.93 -2.38 2.64
C ASP A 16 13.47 -3.13 1.42
N GLU A 17 12.77 -4.19 0.99
CA GLU A 17 13.15 -4.96 -0.21
C GLU A 17 13.05 -4.11 -1.49
N LEU A 18 12.01 -3.28 -1.61
CA LEU A 18 11.84 -2.38 -2.75
C LEU A 18 12.89 -1.26 -2.76
N GLU A 19 13.24 -0.72 -1.59
CA GLU A 19 14.28 0.31 -1.45
C GLU A 19 15.66 -0.23 -1.86
N GLN A 20 15.95 -1.49 -1.52
CA GLN A 20 17.19 -2.17 -1.92
C GLN A 20 17.16 -2.68 -3.37
N GLY A 21 16.00 -2.62 -4.02
CA GLY A 21 15.78 -3.11 -5.37
C GLY A 21 16.44 -2.22 -6.45
N PRO A 22 16.54 -2.73 -7.70
CA PRO A 22 17.12 -1.99 -8.80
C PRO A 22 16.17 -0.95 -9.43
N ASP A 23 14.86 -1.03 -9.14
CA ASP A 23 13.82 -0.19 -9.74
C ASP A 23 13.40 0.92 -8.76
N VAL A 24 14.12 2.03 -8.82
CA VAL A 24 13.89 3.21 -7.96
C VAL A 24 12.55 3.89 -8.29
N ASP A 25 12.12 3.84 -9.56
CA ASP A 25 10.87 4.43 -9.99
C ASP A 25 9.67 3.69 -9.37
N LEU A 26 9.76 2.35 -9.29
CA LEU A 26 8.78 1.53 -8.58
C LEU A 26 8.69 1.89 -7.10
N TYR A 27 9.83 2.01 -6.40
CA TYR A 27 9.85 2.36 -4.99
C TYR A 27 9.21 3.73 -4.74
N ASN A 28 9.57 4.74 -5.52
CA ASN A 28 8.98 6.07 -5.42
C ASN A 28 7.47 6.06 -5.72
N ALA A 29 7.03 5.35 -6.77
CA ALA A 29 5.61 5.24 -7.09
C ALA A 29 4.80 4.56 -5.99
N VAL A 30 5.39 3.59 -5.29
CA VAL A 30 4.81 2.96 -4.10
C VAL A 30 4.68 3.97 -2.96
N LEU A 31 5.71 4.77 -2.68
CA LEU A 31 5.67 5.82 -1.65
C LEU A 31 4.60 6.88 -1.98
N ASP A 32 4.52 7.35 -3.22
CA ASP A 32 3.47 8.29 -3.66
C ASP A 32 2.06 7.71 -3.44
N THR A 33 1.90 6.41 -3.72
CA THR A 33 0.62 5.71 -3.52
C THR A 33 0.26 5.62 -2.03
N ILE A 34 1.25 5.38 -1.17
CA ILE A 34 1.08 5.35 0.29
C ILE A 34 0.78 6.75 0.84
N GLU A 35 1.48 7.78 0.36
CA GLU A 35 1.23 9.17 0.73
C GLU A 35 -0.21 9.56 0.40
N LEU A 36 -0.71 9.18 -0.78
CA LEU A 36 -2.11 9.41 -1.16
C LEU A 36 -3.10 8.76 -0.17
N ILE A 37 -2.82 7.54 0.30
CA ILE A 37 -3.65 6.83 1.28
C ILE A 37 -3.72 7.60 2.59
N PHE A 38 -2.58 8.07 3.10
CA PHE A 38 -2.53 8.78 4.38
C PHE A 38 -3.07 10.20 4.29
N GLN A 39 -2.76 10.94 3.23
CA GLN A 39 -3.17 12.34 3.09
C GLN A 39 -4.63 12.49 2.65
N LEU A 40 -5.10 11.62 1.75
CA LEU A 40 -6.43 11.72 1.14
C LEU A 40 -7.14 10.35 1.17
N PRO A 41 -7.40 9.77 2.35
CA PRO A 41 -7.96 8.42 2.47
C PRO A 41 -9.32 8.26 1.78
N GLY A 42 -10.13 9.32 1.70
CA GLY A 42 -11.40 9.28 0.96
C GLY A 42 -11.21 9.11 -0.55
N GLN A 43 -10.20 9.76 -1.14
CA GLN A 43 -9.86 9.62 -2.55
C GLN A 43 -9.20 8.26 -2.81
N ALA A 44 -8.27 7.85 -1.95
CA ALA A 44 -7.65 6.54 -2.02
C ALA A 44 -8.71 5.43 -1.96
N HIS A 45 -9.72 5.56 -1.09
CA HIS A 45 -10.83 4.59 -0.99
C HIS A 45 -11.65 4.55 -2.28
N ALA A 46 -12.02 5.71 -2.84
CA ALA A 46 -12.76 5.76 -4.10
C ALA A 46 -12.02 5.14 -5.29
N LEU A 47 -10.68 5.17 -5.28
CA LEU A 47 -9.81 4.57 -6.29
C LEU A 47 -9.46 3.10 -5.99
N SER A 48 -9.77 2.61 -4.79
CA SER A 48 -9.44 1.25 -4.37
C SER A 48 -10.53 0.25 -4.73
N THR A 49 -10.13 -1.02 -4.87
CA THR A 49 -11.06 -2.16 -4.90
C THR A 49 -11.06 -2.86 -3.55
N ALA A 50 -12.24 -3.11 -2.99
CA ALA A 50 -12.37 -3.90 -1.77
C ALA A 50 -12.16 -5.40 -2.04
N ILE A 51 -11.39 -6.06 -1.17
CA ILE A 51 -11.11 -7.50 -1.21
C ILE A 51 -11.45 -8.08 0.15
N THR A 52 -12.18 -9.19 0.14
CA THR A 52 -12.48 -9.95 1.35
C THR A 52 -11.34 -10.94 1.62
N THR A 53 -10.75 -10.86 2.79
CA THR A 53 -9.79 -11.83 3.32
C THR A 53 -10.38 -12.54 4.53
N ASN A 54 -9.69 -13.57 5.04
CA ASN A 54 -10.10 -14.25 6.27
C ASN A 54 -10.05 -13.32 7.51
N GLU A 55 -9.34 -12.20 7.41
CA GLU A 55 -9.13 -11.23 8.48
C GLU A 55 -10.01 -9.98 8.32
N GLY A 56 -10.87 -9.93 7.29
CA GLY A 56 -11.78 -8.82 7.04
C GLY A 56 -11.64 -8.22 5.64
N ILE A 57 -12.13 -6.99 5.48
CA ILE A 57 -12.05 -6.28 4.21
C ILE A 57 -10.72 -5.50 4.15
N ARG A 58 -9.97 -5.69 3.07
CA ARG A 58 -8.81 -4.87 2.71
C ARG A 58 -9.10 -4.10 1.43
N LEU A 59 -8.56 -2.90 1.34
CA LEU A 59 -8.60 -2.09 0.13
C LEU A 59 -7.32 -2.32 -0.67
N ARG A 60 -7.49 -2.48 -1.98
CA ARG A 60 -6.40 -2.65 -2.94
C ARG A 60 -6.34 -1.43 -3.86
N LEU A 61 -5.26 -0.68 -3.80
CA LEU A 61 -5.01 0.48 -4.64
C LEU A 61 -3.90 0.17 -5.67
N PRO A 62 -4.08 0.44 -6.97
CA PRO A 62 -3.04 0.30 -7.97
C PRO A 62 -1.94 1.33 -7.83
N VAL A 63 -0.69 0.87 -7.94
CA VAL A 63 0.48 1.73 -8.05
C VAL A 63 0.51 2.29 -9.48
N ILE A 64 0.42 3.61 -9.61
CA ILE A 64 0.39 4.30 -10.90
C ILE A 64 1.73 4.07 -11.62
N GLY A 65 1.69 3.77 -12.92
CA GLY A 65 2.90 3.49 -13.71
C GLY A 65 3.45 2.07 -13.55
N HIS A 66 3.03 1.33 -12.51
CA HIS A 66 3.48 -0.05 -12.25
C HIS A 66 2.28 -1.01 -12.15
N PRO A 67 1.64 -1.36 -13.28
CA PRO A 67 0.40 -2.13 -13.31
C PRO A 67 0.38 -3.44 -12.52
N PRO A 68 1.49 -4.18 -12.34
CA PRO A 68 1.47 -5.35 -11.48
C PRO A 68 1.32 -5.01 -10.00
N TYR A 69 1.94 -3.93 -9.52
CA TYR A 69 2.04 -3.63 -8.09
C TYR A 69 0.78 -2.99 -7.52
N LYS A 70 0.47 -3.39 -6.29
CA LYS A 70 -0.71 -2.95 -5.53
C LYS A 70 -0.30 -2.67 -4.09
N VAL A 71 -0.87 -1.61 -3.53
CA VAL A 71 -0.80 -1.32 -2.09
C VAL A 71 -2.10 -1.79 -1.45
N PHE A 72 -1.99 -2.66 -0.46
CA PHE A 72 -3.11 -3.15 0.33
C PHE A 72 -3.15 -2.42 1.65
N TRP A 73 -4.33 -1.90 2.01
CA TRP A 73 -4.49 -1.06 3.19
C TRP A 73 -5.86 -1.24 3.85
N SER A 74 -6.00 -0.79 5.09
CA SER A 74 -7.23 -0.90 5.88
C SER A 74 -7.84 0.46 6.21
N THR A 75 -9.15 0.47 6.50
CA THR A 75 -9.91 1.71 6.75
C THR A 75 -10.27 1.94 8.22
N GLU A 76 -10.03 0.96 9.10
CA GLU A 76 -10.27 1.09 10.55
C GLU A 76 -9.29 2.09 11.20
N GLY A 77 -8.16 2.30 10.52
CA GLY A 77 -7.27 3.46 10.50
C GLY A 77 -6.41 3.26 9.25
N PRO A 78 -6.09 4.28 8.45
CA PRO A 78 -5.30 4.09 7.23
C PRO A 78 -3.99 3.42 7.64
N ARG A 79 -3.85 2.13 7.32
CA ARG A 79 -2.69 1.32 7.68
C ARG A 79 -2.33 0.48 6.48
N ILE A 80 -1.05 0.47 6.14
CA ILE A 80 -0.53 -0.32 5.02
C ILE A 80 -0.30 -1.74 5.50
N GLU A 81 -0.95 -2.68 4.83
CA GLU A 81 -0.97 -4.09 5.21
C GLU A 81 0.05 -4.91 4.40
N ALA A 82 0.20 -4.60 3.11
CA ALA A 82 1.14 -5.28 2.21
C ALA A 82 1.32 -4.54 0.88
N ILE A 83 2.43 -4.80 0.19
CA ILE A 83 2.82 -4.22 -1.08
C ILE A 83 3.41 -5.33 -1.95
N PHE A 84 2.69 -5.75 -2.99
CA PHE A 84 3.18 -6.82 -3.87
C PHE A 84 2.50 -6.83 -5.24
N PRO A 85 3.07 -7.52 -6.24
CA PRO A 85 2.42 -7.76 -7.52
C PRO A 85 1.17 -8.60 -7.34
N HIS A 86 0.02 -8.11 -7.81
CA HIS A 86 -1.23 -8.85 -7.70
C HIS A 86 -2.12 -8.66 -8.94
N PRO A 87 -2.60 -9.76 -9.55
CA PRO A 87 -3.35 -9.73 -10.81
C PRO A 87 -4.70 -9.02 -10.73
#